data_AF-A0A9Q3KIN1-F1
#
_entry.id   AF-A0A9Q3KIN1-F1
#
_cell.length_a   1.000
_cell.length_b   1.000
_cell.length_c   1.000
_cell.angle_alpha   90.00
_cell.angle_beta   90.00
_cell.angle_gamma   90.00
#
_symmetry.space_group_name_H-M   'P 1'
#
loop_
_entity.id
_entity.type
_entity.pdbx_description
1 polymer ?
#
loop_
_entity_poly.entity_id
_entity_poly.type
_entity_poly.pdbx_seq_one_letter_code
_entity_poly.pdbx_strand_id
1 'polypeptide(L)'
;MTTPYTDQLVEEQINLSFSLKMRHELIDVLCTYNNASASDNEPLGAIKAHEVEITLNIDRPYPSVLRRPAYPAGPRAREALEKHIQELSNLVC
;
A
#
# COMPACT_ATOMS: atom_id res chain seq x y z
N MET A 1 22.35 1.48 17.99
CA MET A 1 21.01 0.99 17.61
C MET A 1 20.74 1.53 16.22
N THR A 2 20.96 0.73 15.20
CA THR A 2 20.69 1.08 13.79
C THR A 2 19.18 1.00 13.57
N THR A 3 18.56 2.12 13.25
CA THR A 3 17.13 2.18 12.90
C THR A 3 16.93 1.46 11.57
N PRO A 4 15.98 0.51 11.45
CA PRO A 4 15.78 -0.31 10.24
C PRO A 4 15.40 0.49 8.99
N TYR A 5 15.07 1.78 9.17
CA TYR A 5 14.60 2.69 8.13
C TYR A 5 15.72 3.24 7.22
N THR A 6 16.94 3.42 7.74
CA THR A 6 18.06 3.94 6.95
C THR A 6 18.51 2.99 5.85
N ASP A 7 18.36 1.67 6.04
CA ASP A 7 18.76 0.69 5.04
C ASP A 7 17.81 0.69 3.82
N GLN A 8 16.51 0.96 4.03
CA GLN A 8 15.52 1.10 2.95
C GLN A 8 15.74 2.37 2.12
N LEU A 9 16.08 3.49 2.78
CA LEU A 9 16.36 4.75 2.08
C LEU A 9 17.64 4.72 1.23
N VAL A 10 18.54 3.76 1.48
CA VAL A 10 19.74 3.56 0.65
C VAL A 10 19.37 2.90 -0.69
N GLU A 11 18.30 2.11 -0.72
CA GLU A 11 17.80 1.45 -1.93
C GLU A 11 16.94 2.39 -2.80
N GLU A 12 16.23 3.33 -2.18
CA GLU A 12 15.44 4.32 -2.93
C GLU A 12 16.28 5.50 -3.45
N GLN A 13 16.17 5.76 -4.76
CA GLN A 13 16.91 6.84 -5.42
C GLN A 13 16.37 8.22 -5.01
N ILE A 14 16.92 8.81 -3.94
CA ILE A 14 16.70 10.23 -3.64
C ILE A 14 17.18 11.05 -4.84
N ASN A 15 16.33 11.97 -5.30
CA ASN A 15 16.61 12.79 -6.48
C ASN A 15 17.98 13.47 -6.39
N LEU A 16 18.84 13.19 -7.37
CA LEU A 16 20.23 13.66 -7.42
C LEU A 16 20.37 15.17 -7.63
N SER A 17 19.31 15.85 -8.04
CA SER A 17 19.29 17.32 -8.19
C SER A 17 19.33 18.07 -6.85
N PHE A 18 19.12 17.37 -5.71
CA PHE A 18 19.20 17.98 -4.40
C PHE A 18 20.65 18.14 -3.88
N SER A 19 20.91 19.28 -3.24
CA SER A 19 22.16 19.51 -2.51
C SER A 19 22.35 18.44 -1.42
N LEU A 20 23.62 18.16 -1.07
CA LEU A 20 23.92 17.21 0.01
C LEU A 20 23.23 17.57 1.32
N LYS A 21 23.13 18.86 1.65
CA LYS A 21 22.47 19.35 2.86
C LYS A 21 20.97 19.04 2.86
N MET A 22 20.28 19.29 1.75
CA MET A 22 18.84 19.01 1.62
C MET A 22 18.54 17.51 1.71
N ARG A 23 19.42 16.66 1.18
CA ARG A 23 19.26 15.21 1.29
C ARG A 23 19.39 14.72 2.74
N HIS A 24 20.33 15.26 3.50
CA HIS A 24 20.43 14.96 4.93
C HIS A 24 19.21 15.45 5.69
N GLU A 25 18.76 16.69 5.45
CA GLU A 25 17.55 17.23 6.10
C GLU A 25 16.30 16.40 5.77
N LEU A 26 16.17 15.91 4.53
CA LEU A 26 15.09 15.02 4.13
C LEU A 26 15.13 13.68 4.88
N ILE A 27 16.31 13.04 4.93
CA ILE A 27 16.48 11.76 5.66
C ILE A 27 16.15 11.96 7.14
N ASP A 28 16.60 13.05 7.75
CA ASP A 28 16.31 13.38 9.15
C ASP A 28 14.80 13.50 9.38
N VAL A 29 14.07 14.20 8.50
CA VAL A 29 12.61 14.34 8.58
C VAL A 29 11.92 12.98 8.43
N LEU A 30 12.31 12.19 7.43
CA LEU A 30 11.72 10.88 7.18
C LEU A 30 11.97 9.91 8.35
N CYS A 31 13.17 9.92 8.93
CA CYS A 31 13.47 9.13 10.14
C CYS A 31 12.70 9.63 11.36
N THR A 32 12.58 10.95 11.53
CA THR A 32 11.87 11.56 12.67
C THR A 32 10.38 11.24 12.64
N TYR A 33 9.78 11.24 11.45
CA TYR A 33 8.36 10.96 11.24
C TYR A 33 8.12 9.62 10.55
N ASN A 34 8.89 8.59 10.91
CA ASN A 34 8.78 7.25 10.31
C ASN A 34 7.34 6.72 10.32
N ASN A 35 6.62 6.88 11.44
CA ASN A 35 5.23 6.43 11.59
C ASN A 35 4.22 7.17 10.69
N ALA A 36 4.60 8.31 10.10
CA ALA A 36 3.78 9.06 9.15
C ALA A 36 4.09 8.68 7.69
N SER A 37 5.13 7.88 7.46
CA SER A 37 5.51 7.35 6.16
C SER A 37 5.12 5.87 6.05
N ALA A 38 4.80 5.42 4.83
CA ALA A 38 4.66 4.00 4.57
C ALA A 38 6.04 3.40 4.31
N SER A 39 6.34 2.27 4.94
CA SER A 39 7.53 1.48 4.66
C SER A 39 7.14 0.05 4.30
N ASP A 40 8.06 -0.75 3.75
CA ASP A 40 7.78 -2.16 3.43
C ASP A 40 7.40 -2.99 4.68
N ASN A 41 7.86 -2.56 5.87
CA ASN A 41 7.55 -3.21 7.15
C ASN A 41 6.27 -2.65 7.80
N GLU A 42 5.91 -1.40 7.48
CA GLU A 42 4.71 -0.71 7.97
C GLU A 42 3.94 -0.11 6.79
N PRO A 43 3.18 -0.93 6.05
CA PRO A 43 2.46 -0.47 4.88
C PRO A 43 1.28 0.43 5.25
N LEU A 44 0.96 1.36 4.34
CA LEU A 44 -0.16 2.29 4.45
C LEU A 44 -1.47 1.49 4.61
N GLY A 45 -2.00 1.39 5.83
CA GLY A 45 -3.18 0.53 6.05
C GLY A 45 -3.52 0.18 7.49
N ALA A 46 -2.65 0.46 8.46
CA ALA A 46 -2.94 0.26 9.89
C ALA A 46 -3.96 1.27 10.46
N ILE A 47 -4.92 1.74 9.66
CA ILE A 47 -6.09 2.49 10.12
C ILE A 47 -6.97 1.49 10.86
N LYS A 48 -6.82 1.46 12.18
CA LYS A 48 -7.62 0.62 13.07
C LYS A 48 -9.09 1.05 12.98
N ALA A 49 -9.84 0.37 12.11
CA ALA A 49 -11.29 0.29 12.14
C ALA A 49 -12.06 1.62 11.92
N HIS A 50 -12.07 2.12 10.68
CA HIS A 50 -13.24 2.87 10.22
C HIS A 50 -14.18 1.89 9.52
N GLU A 51 -15.10 1.29 10.27
CA GLU A 51 -16.12 0.41 9.70
C GLU A 51 -17.07 1.24 8.85
N VAL A 52 -17.18 0.88 7.56
CA VAL A 52 -18.07 1.56 6.62
C VAL A 52 -19.32 0.70 6.46
N GLU A 53 -20.46 1.23 6.90
CA GLU A 53 -21.76 0.61 6.63
C GLU A 53 -22.21 0.95 5.20
N ILE A 54 -22.24 -0.05 4.32
CA ILE A 54 -22.70 0.10 2.93
C ILE A 54 -24.10 -0.50 2.83
N THR A 55 -25.12 0.36 2.76
CA THR A 55 -26.52 -0.06 2.57
C THR A 55 -26.93 0.06 1.11
N LEU A 56 -27.54 -1.00 0.56
CA LEU A 56 -28.10 -0.97 -0.79
C LEU A 56 -29.50 -0.37 -0.78
N ASN A 57 -29.79 0.50 -1.75
CA ASN A 57 -31.12 1.11 -1.90
C ASN A 57 -32.16 0.17 -2.55
N ILE A 58 -31.84 -1.11 -2.69
CA ILE A 58 -32.64 -2.08 -3.43
C ILE A 58 -32.63 -3.43 -2.72
N ASP A 59 -33.79 -4.09 -2.74
CA ASP A 59 -33.95 -5.44 -2.24
C ASP A 59 -33.65 -6.49 -3.32
N ARG A 60 -33.52 -7.75 -2.90
CA ARG A 60 -33.38 -8.87 -3.84
C ARG A 60 -34.62 -8.94 -4.74
N PRO A 61 -34.47 -9.23 -6.05
CA PRO A 61 -33.25 -9.67 -6.73
C PRO A 61 -32.28 -8.52 -7.08
N TYR A 62 -30.99 -8.67 -6.70
CA TYR A 62 -29.96 -7.68 -7.05
C TYR A 62 -29.76 -7.53 -8.57
N PRO A 63 -29.35 -6.35 -9.06
CA PRO A 63 -29.10 -6.05 -10.46
C PRO A 63 -28.16 -7.06 -11.11
N SER A 64 -28.41 -7.36 -12.38
CA SER A 64 -27.61 -8.34 -13.13
C SER A 64 -26.12 -8.01 -13.18
N VAL A 65 -25.76 -6.71 -13.12
CA VAL A 65 -24.36 -6.26 -13.08
C VAL A 65 -23.58 -6.83 -11.90
N LEU A 66 -24.21 -6.99 -10.73
CA LEU A 66 -23.58 -7.56 -9.55
C LEU A 66 -23.44 -9.09 -9.62
N ARG A 67 -24.09 -9.73 -10.60
CA ARG A 67 -24.06 -11.19 -10.79
C ARG A 67 -23.14 -11.61 -11.93
N ARG A 68 -22.51 -10.67 -12.63
CA ARG A 68 -21.65 -11.00 -13.76
C ARG A 68 -20.39 -11.68 -13.23
N PRO A 69 -19.95 -12.79 -13.84
CA PRO A 69 -18.65 -13.37 -13.52
C PRO A 69 -17.55 -12.35 -13.83
N ALA A 70 -16.45 -12.43 -13.11
CA ALA A 70 -15.26 -11.65 -13.44
C ALA A 70 -14.80 -11.98 -14.87
N TYR A 71 -14.35 -10.96 -15.59
CA TYR A 71 -13.79 -11.16 -16.92
C TYR A 71 -12.49 -11.99 -16.82
N PRO A 72 -12.25 -12.96 -17.72
CA PRO A 72 -11.03 -13.76 -17.68
C PRO A 72 -9.79 -12.88 -17.87
N ALA A 73 -8.85 -12.98 -16.93
CA ALA A 73 -7.54 -12.37 -17.05
C ALA A 73 -6.61 -13.24 -17.91
N GLY A 74 -5.72 -12.60 -18.69
CA GLY A 74 -4.65 -13.31 -19.39
C GLY A 74 -3.64 -13.92 -18.41
N PRO A 75 -2.83 -14.93 -18.82
CA PRO A 75 -1.97 -15.69 -17.92
C PRO A 75 -0.98 -14.79 -17.14
N ARG A 76 -0.28 -13.90 -17.84
CA ARG A 76 0.64 -12.93 -17.21
C ARG A 76 -0.06 -11.96 -16.26
N ALA A 77 -1.27 -11.52 -16.62
CA ALA A 77 -2.04 -10.62 -15.76
C ALA A 77 -2.50 -11.34 -14.50
N ARG A 78 -2.89 -12.62 -14.62
CA ARG A 78 -3.30 -13.46 -13.49
C ARG A 78 -2.17 -13.65 -12.49
N GLU A 79 -0.96 -13.98 -12.96
CA GLU A 79 0.22 -14.14 -12.10
C GLU A 79 0.56 -12.85 -11.32
N ALA A 80 0.51 -11.69 -11.98
CA ALA A 80 0.75 -10.40 -11.31
C ALA A 80 -0.35 -10.06 -10.29
N LEU A 81 -1.61 -10.30 -10.64
CA LEU A 81 -2.73 -10.09 -9.72
C LEU A 81 -2.65 -11.00 -8.50
N GLU A 82 -2.24 -12.26 -8.68
CA GLU A 82 -2.13 -13.24 -7.59
C GLU A 82 -1.07 -12.82 -6.56
N LYS A 83 0.06 -12.25 -7.01
CA LYS A 83 1.07 -11.65 -6.13
C LYS A 83 0.47 -10.52 -5.27
N HIS A 84 -0.23 -9.58 -5.89
CA HIS A 84 -0.80 -8.43 -5.18
C HIS A 84 -1.97 -8.82 -4.26
N ILE A 85 -2.79 -9.79 -4.65
CA ILE A 85 -3.85 -10.33 -3.79
C ILE A 85 -3.25 -10.97 -2.53
N GLN A 86 -2.15 -11.72 -2.68
CA GLN A 86 -1.45 -12.32 -1.55
C GLN A 86 -0.85 -11.25 -0.62
N GLU A 87 -0.22 -10.21 -1.19
CA GLU A 87 0.30 -9.07 -0.43
C GLU A 87 -0.83 -8.43 0.41
N LEU A 88 -1.96 -8.08 -0.20
CA LEU A 88 -3.10 -7.46 0.49
C LEU A 88 -3.70 -8.37 1.57
N SER A 89 -3.78 -9.68 1.33
CA SER A 89 -4.33 -10.64 2.30
C SER A 89 -3.47 -10.74 3.55
N ASN A 90 -2.14 -10.63 3.41
CA ASN A 90 -1.20 -10.66 4.52
C ASN A 90 -1.23 -9.37 5.36
N LEU A 91 -1.72 -8.25 4.84
CA LEU A 91 -1.82 -6.98 5.57
C LEU A 91 -2.97 -6.94 6.57
N VAL A 92 -4.00 -7.77 6.37
CA VAL A 92 -5.25 -7.71 7.13
C VAL A 92 -5.22 -8.62 8.38
N CYS A 93 -4.15 -9.42 8.58
CA CYS A 93 -3.99 -10.33 9.71
C CYS A 93 -2.85 -9.93 10.65
#